data_AF-A0A8J2KYC9-F1
#
_entry.id   AF-A0A8J2KYC9-F1
#
_cell.length_a   1.000
_cell.length_b   1.000
_cell.length_c   1.000
_cell.angle_alpha   90.00
_cell.angle_beta   90.00
_cell.angle_gamma   90.00
#
_symmetry.space_group_name_H-M   'P 1'
#
loop_
_entity.id
_entity.type
_entity.pdbx_description
1 polymer ?
#
loop_
_entity_poly.entity_id
_entity_poly.type
_entity_poly.pdbx_seq_one_letter_code
_entity_poly.pdbx_strand_id
1 'polypeptide(L)' 'MTPEDARLAYEHGAKGIVVSNHGGRQIDGAISTIEALSNIVKEFPEASLNGFEIYLDGGIRSGL' A
#
# COMPACT_ATOMS: atom_id res chain seq x y z
N MET A 1 -6.62 -1.25 3.37
CA MET A 1 -5.23 -1.78 3.52
C MET A 1 -5.16 -3.23 3.03
N THR A 2 -5.82 -3.52 1.91
CA THR A 2 -5.92 -4.86 1.33
C THR A 2 -5.55 -4.80 -0.15
N PRO A 3 -5.18 -5.94 -0.77
CA PRO A 3 -4.97 -6.00 -2.22
C PRO A 3 -6.21 -5.64 -3.03
N GLU A 4 -7.40 -6.07 -2.56
CA GLU A 4 -8.68 -5.76 -3.18
C GLU A 4 -8.94 -4.23 -3.25
N ASP A 5 -8.66 -3.48 -2.17
CA ASP A 5 -8.80 -2.02 -2.17
C ASP A 5 -7.87 -1.37 -3.21
N ALA A 6 -6.64 -1.89 -3.35
CA ALA A 6 -5.67 -1.40 -4.31
C ALA A 6 -6.13 -1.66 -5.76
N ARG A 7 -6.75 -2.82 -6.01
CA ARG A 7 -7.30 -3.18 -7.33
C ARG A 7 -8.43 -2.27 -7.71
N LEU A 8 -9.34 -2.01 -6.78
CA LEU A 8 -10.41 -1.05 -6.97
C LEU A 8 -9.85 0.34 -7.27
N ALA A 9 -8.86 0.83 -6.51
CA ALA A 9 -8.26 2.13 -6.78
C ALA A 9 -7.68 2.24 -8.21
N TYR A 10 -6.96 1.20 -8.66
CA TYR A 10 -6.44 1.11 -10.02
C TYR A 10 -7.56 1.12 -11.08
N GLU A 11 -8.59 0.29 -10.91
CA GLU A 11 -9.73 0.20 -11.84
C GLU A 11 -10.53 1.51 -11.95
N HIS A 12 -10.55 2.30 -10.88
CA HIS A 12 -11.16 3.62 -10.86
C HIS A 12 -10.26 4.73 -11.44
N GLY A 13 -9.09 4.36 -12.00
CA GLY A 13 -8.20 5.29 -12.68
C GLY A 13 -7.30 6.11 -11.76
N ALA A 14 -7.14 5.71 -10.50
CA ALA A 14 -6.16 6.33 -9.62
C ALA A 14 -4.74 6.18 -10.21
N LYS A 15 -3.88 7.17 -9.96
CA LYS A 15 -2.46 7.14 -10.39
C LYS A 15 -1.56 6.40 -9.41
N GLY A 16 -2.06 6.13 -8.21
CA GLY A 16 -1.33 5.41 -7.19
C GLY A 16 -2.07 5.39 -5.88
N ILE A 17 -1.45 4.73 -4.90
CA ILE A 17 -1.96 4.58 -3.53
C ILE A 17 -0.84 4.79 -2.52
N VAL A 18 -1.23 5.10 -1.29
CA VAL A 18 -0.34 5.07 -0.13
C VAL A 18 -0.80 3.96 0.81
N VAL A 19 0.06 2.98 1.05
CA VAL A 19 -0.17 1.92 2.03
C VAL A 19 0.11 2.48 3.42
N SER A 20 -0.96 2.80 4.15
CA SER A 20 -0.90 3.45 5.46
C SER A 20 -1.95 2.91 6.43
N ASN A 21 -1.58 2.77 7.71
CA ASN A 21 -2.50 2.61 8.83
C ASN A 21 -2.61 3.90 9.68
N HIS A 22 -2.29 5.05 9.08
CA HIS A 22 -2.16 6.36 9.72
C HIS A 22 -1.19 6.37 10.91
N GLY A 23 -0.13 5.55 10.86
CA GLY A 23 0.83 5.39 11.95
C GLY A 23 0.24 4.71 13.20
N GLY A 24 -0.73 3.81 13.01
CA GLY A 24 -1.39 3.07 14.08
C GLY A 24 -2.40 3.89 14.90
N ARG A 25 -2.86 5.04 14.39
CA ARG A 25 -3.73 5.99 15.13
C ARG A 25 -5.20 5.91 14.74
N GLN A 26 -5.59 4.98 13.89
CA GLN A 26 -6.97 4.83 13.43
C GLN A 26 -7.59 3.52 13.90
N ILE A 27 -7.03 2.39 13.49
CA ILE A 27 -7.51 1.07 13.87
C ILE A 27 -6.39 0.37 14.64
N ASP A 28 -6.65 0.08 15.91
CA ASP A 28 -5.72 -0.72 16.73
C ASP A 28 -5.68 -2.17 16.25
N GLY A 29 -4.51 -2.80 16.32
CA GLY A 29 -4.29 -4.15 15.81
C GLY A 29 -4.34 -4.32 14.28
N ALA A 30 -4.42 -3.22 13.52
CA ALA A 30 -4.22 -3.28 12.07
C ALA A 30 -2.84 -3.85 11.74
N ILE A 31 -2.74 -4.63 10.66
CA ILE A 31 -1.46 -5.19 10.20
C ILE A 31 -0.43 -4.08 9.96
N SER A 32 0.86 -4.44 9.98
CA SER A 32 1.90 -3.48 9.65
C SER A 32 1.79 -3.04 8.18
N THR A 33 2.14 -1.79 7.88
CA THR A 33 2.08 -1.27 6.51
C THR A 33 3.05 -1.99 5.57
N ILE A 34 4.19 -2.47 6.08
CA ILE A 34 5.16 -3.24 5.28
C ILE A 34 4.64 -4.64 4.92
N GLU A 35 3.91 -5.28 5.83
CA GLU A 35 3.24 -6.56 5.55
C GLU A 35 2.12 -6.38 4.53
N ALA A 36 1.29 -5.33 4.68
CA ALA A 36 0.25 -5.01 3.72
C ALA A 36 0.82 -4.71 2.32
N LEU A 37 1.94 -3.97 2.24
CA LEU A 37 2.62 -3.68 0.98
C LEU A 37 3.04 -4.96 0.26
N SER A 38 3.60 -5.93 0.99
CA SER A 38 4.00 -7.23 0.43
C SER A 38 2.81 -7.98 -0.18
N ASN A 39 1.64 -7.94 0.47
CA ASN A 39 0.43 -8.58 -0.06
C ASN A 39 -0.13 -7.84 -1.28
N ILE A 40 -0.12 -6.51 -1.26
CA ILE A 40 -0.59 -5.68 -2.38
C ILE A 40 0.30 -5.92 -3.62
N VAL A 41 1.62 -5.77 -3.50
CA VAL A 41 2.54 -5.85 -4.66
C VAL A 41 2.48 -7.23 -5.36
N LYS A 42 2.14 -8.31 -4.64
CA LYS A 42 1.94 -9.64 -5.25
C LYS A 42 0.78 -9.67 -6.27
N GLU A 43 -0.24 -8.84 -6.07
CA GLU A 43 -1.35 -8.71 -7.03
C GLU A 43 -1.05 -7.73 -8.17
N PHE A 44 -0.02 -6.89 -8.00
CA PHE A 44 0.45 -5.94 -9.02
C PHE A 44 1.91 -6.19 -9.40
N PRO A 45 2.25 -7.37 -9.96
CA PRO A 45 3.64 -7.68 -10.34
C PRO A 45 4.22 -6.68 -11.35
N GLU A 46 3.36 -5.96 -12.08
CA GLU A 46 3.71 -4.95 -13.07
C GLU A 46 3.20 -3.53 -12.73
N ALA A 47 2.86 -3.24 -11.45
CA ALA A 47 2.29 -1.93 -11.06
C ALA A 47 3.11 -0.74 -11.58
N SER A 48 4.43 -0.83 -11.45
CA SER A 48 5.38 0.19 -11.93
C SER A 48 5.47 0.29 -13.45
N LEU A 49 5.11 -0.77 -14.20
CA LEU A 49 5.12 -0.76 -15.67
C LEU A 49 3.85 -0.11 -16.27
N ASN A 50 2.75 -0.09 -15.52
CA ASN A 50 1.47 0.50 -15.97
C ASN A 50 1.24 1.94 -15.48
N GLY A 51 2.25 2.57 -14.87
CA GLY A 51 2.15 3.94 -14.35
C GLY A 51 1.24 4.07 -13.12
N PHE A 52 1.07 2.99 -12.35
CA PHE A 52 0.35 2.97 -11.08
C PHE A 52 1.34 2.88 -9.91
N GLU A 53 1.50 3.98 -9.19
CA GLU A 53 2.53 4.10 -8.15
C GLU A 53 2.04 3.57 -6.80
N ILE A 54 2.91 2.89 -6.06
CA ILE A 54 2.61 2.38 -4.73
C ILE A 54 3.62 2.97 -3.75
N TYR A 55 3.11 3.78 -2.83
CA TYR A 55 3.85 4.41 -1.75
C TYR A 55 3.54 3.72 -0.41
N LEU A 56 4.36 3.99 0.61
CA LEU A 56 4.15 3.49 1.97
C LEU A 56 4.53 4.54 3.01
N ASP A 57 3.81 4.56 4.13
CA ASP A 57 4.24 5.22 5.37
C ASP A 57 4.17 4.27 6.58
N GLY A 58 4.53 4.79 7.76
CA GLY A 58 4.40 4.05 9.02
C GLY A 58 5.64 3.22 9.37
N GLY A 59 6.10 3.33 10.62
CA GLY A 59 7.17 2.48 11.16
C GLY A 59 8.58 2.64 10.58
N ILE A 60 8.79 3.33 9.46
CA ILE A 60 10.13 3.59 8.90
C ILE A 60 10.88 4.59 9.79
N ARG A 61 12.09 4.23 10.24
CA ARG A 61 12.91 5.02 11.17
C ARG A 61 14.38 5.18 10.76
N SER A 62 14.88 4.29 9.90
CA SER A 62 16.21 4.34 9.31
C SER A 62 16.13 3.89 7.86
N GLY A 63 16.95 4.51 7.01
CA GLY A 63 17.31 3.99 5.69
C GLY A 63 18.80 3.65 5.57
N LEU A 64 19.55 3.86 6.66
CA LEU A 64 20.92 3.36 6.85
C LEU A 64 20.90 1.90 7.25
#